data_AF-A0A352XZM4-F1
#
_entry.id   AF-A0A352XZM4-F1
#
_cell.length_a   1.000
_cell.length_b   1.000
_cell.length_c   1.000
_cell.angle_alpha   90.00
_cell.angle_beta   90.00
_cell.angle_gamma   90.00
#
_symmetry.space_group_name_H-M   'P 1'
#
loop_
_entity.id
_entity.type
_entity.pdbx_description
1 polymer ?
#
loop_
_entity_poly.entity_id
_entity_poly.type
_entity_poly.pdbx_seq_one_letter_code
_entity_poly.pdbx_strand_id
1 'polypeptide(L)'
;MANIFETARAEHAYNKYVKGVESMDGLVETLSGPGPFTIFIPTDAAFDRLSDDQQANLFADPGKLAKVLKYHIVPGYYTADDLLDRLFLKTLEGQRLRVWSDVSEIPLGEEEIATGGDALSYISSDTVTTSVRESITINGGHVLKANVIADNGIMHVIDKVLIPQFTML
;
A
#
# COMPACT_ATOMS: atom_id res chain seq x y z
N MET A 1 0.45 1.44 -21.55
CA MET A 1 0.22 1.84 -20.14
C MET A 1 1.59 1.93 -19.48
N ALA A 2 1.77 2.74 -18.43
CA ALA A 2 3.05 2.79 -17.72
C ALA A 2 3.23 1.55 -16.83
N ASN A 3 4.47 1.06 -16.68
CA ASN A 3 4.75 -0.02 -15.73
C ASN A 3 4.68 0.49 -14.28
N ILE A 4 4.70 -0.42 -13.31
CA ILE A 4 4.50 -0.09 -11.89
C ILE A 4 5.57 0.85 -11.34
N PHE A 5 6.82 0.73 -11.80
CA PHE A 5 7.91 1.61 -11.39
C PHE A 5 7.74 3.01 -12.00
N GLU A 6 7.42 3.10 -13.29
CA GLU A 6 7.10 4.38 -13.95
C GLU A 6 5.90 5.08 -13.31
N THR A 7 4.87 4.32 -12.96
CA THR A 7 3.66 4.85 -12.28
C THR A 7 4.02 5.40 -10.90
N ALA A 8 4.83 4.68 -10.11
CA ALA A 8 5.30 5.17 -8.82
C ALA A 8 6.16 6.43 -8.94
N ARG A 9 7.04 6.49 -9.94
CA ARG A 9 7.95 7.62 -10.19
C ARG A 9 7.22 8.90 -10.62
N ALA A 10 6.08 8.78 -11.29
CA ALA A 10 5.27 9.92 -11.70
C ALA A 10 4.62 10.66 -10.52
N GLU A 11 4.54 10.02 -9.34
CA GLU A 11 3.89 10.56 -8.15
C GLU A 11 4.92 11.17 -7.19
N HIS A 12 4.68 12.43 -6.79
CA HIS A 12 5.59 13.16 -5.89
C HIS A 12 5.52 12.72 -4.43
N ALA A 13 4.59 11.82 -4.06
CA ALA A 13 4.38 11.42 -2.67
C ALA A 13 5.28 10.27 -2.20
N TYR A 14 6.07 9.65 -3.09
CA TYR A 14 6.83 8.42 -2.82
C TYR A 14 8.32 8.52 -3.20
N ASN A 15 8.88 9.74 -3.27
CA ASN A 15 10.22 9.97 -3.83
C ASN A 15 11.32 9.22 -3.07
N LYS A 16 11.23 9.10 -1.74
CA LYS A 16 12.24 8.40 -0.92
C LYS A 16 12.28 6.92 -1.25
N TYR A 17 11.12 6.30 -1.41
CA TYR A 17 11.01 4.89 -1.82
C TYR A 17 11.58 4.69 -3.23
N VAL A 18 11.14 5.52 -4.19
CA VAL A 18 11.59 5.45 -5.59
C VAL A 18 13.11 5.62 -5.70
N LYS A 19 13.69 6.60 -5.01
CA LYS A 19 15.15 6.80 -4.95
C LYS A 19 15.87 5.57 -4.37
N GLY A 20 15.29 4.97 -3.32
CA GLY A 20 15.80 3.72 -2.77
C GLY A 20 15.86 2.61 -3.82
N VAL A 21 14.76 2.41 -4.56
CA VAL A 21 14.70 1.43 -5.66
C VAL A 21 15.73 1.74 -6.76
N GLU A 22 15.86 3.00 -7.18
CA GLU A 22 16.83 3.44 -8.21
C GLU A 22 18.28 3.22 -7.79
N SER A 23 18.57 3.27 -6.49
CA SER A 23 19.92 2.99 -5.96
C SER A 23 20.27 1.50 -5.89
N MET A 24 19.31 0.60 -6.13
CA MET A 24 19.51 -0.85 -6.07
C MET A 24 19.69 -1.45 -7.44
N ASP A 25 20.83 -2.12 -7.63
CA ASP A 25 21.13 -2.84 -8.86
C ASP A 25 20.10 -3.97 -9.10
N GLY A 26 19.54 -4.03 -10.31
CA GLY A 26 18.59 -5.04 -10.75
C GLY A 26 17.14 -4.87 -10.28
N LEU A 27 16.85 -3.96 -9.33
CA LEU A 27 15.49 -3.84 -8.78
C LEU A 27 14.56 -3.05 -9.69
N VAL A 28 15.08 -2.01 -10.36
CA VAL A 28 14.32 -1.25 -11.38
C VAL A 28 13.95 -2.16 -12.55
N GLU A 29 14.89 -2.99 -13.02
CA GLU A 29 14.66 -3.95 -14.09
C GLU A 29 13.65 -5.00 -13.68
N THR A 30 13.72 -5.49 -12.43
CA THR A 30 12.74 -6.45 -11.89
C THR A 30 11.34 -5.85 -11.92
N LEU A 31 11.17 -4.60 -11.43
CA LEU A 31 9.87 -3.93 -11.38
C LEU A 31 9.37 -3.44 -12.74
N SER A 32 10.26 -3.26 -13.71
CA SER A 32 9.90 -2.95 -15.10
C SER A 32 9.65 -4.21 -15.94
N GLY A 33 10.07 -5.37 -15.43
CA GLY A 33 9.95 -6.66 -16.09
C GLY A 33 8.53 -7.25 -16.05
N PRO A 34 8.37 -8.50 -16.51
CA PRO A 34 7.07 -9.18 -16.53
C PRO A 34 6.55 -9.36 -15.10
N GLY A 35 5.36 -8.81 -14.84
CA GLY A 35 4.63 -8.97 -13.60
C GLY A 35 3.70 -10.20 -13.60
N PRO A 36 2.64 -10.21 -12.75
CA PRO A 36 2.19 -9.09 -11.94
C PRO A 36 2.95 -8.92 -10.62
N PHE A 37 3.13 -7.67 -10.20
CA PHE A 37 3.61 -7.31 -8.86
C PHE A 37 2.53 -6.58 -8.07
N THR A 38 2.51 -6.80 -6.76
CA THR A 38 1.78 -5.98 -5.80
C THR A 38 2.81 -5.25 -4.94
N ILE A 39 2.80 -3.92 -4.99
CA ILE A 39 3.74 -3.09 -4.21
C ILE A 39 2.97 -2.33 -3.15
N PHE A 40 3.40 -2.49 -1.89
CA PHE A 40 2.97 -1.63 -0.80
C PHE A 40 3.89 -0.42 -0.75
N ILE A 41 3.48 0.73 -1.26
CA ILE A 41 4.36 1.89 -1.42
C ILE A 41 4.23 2.84 -0.22
N PRO A 42 5.27 2.99 0.62
CA PRO A 42 5.24 3.95 1.71
C PRO A 42 5.33 5.38 1.17
N THR A 43 4.54 6.28 1.75
CA THR A 43 4.66 7.73 1.53
C THR A 43 6.00 8.27 2.04
N ASP A 44 6.43 9.42 1.52
CA ASP A 44 7.59 10.14 2.08
C ASP A 44 7.37 10.46 3.56
N ALA A 45 6.14 10.81 3.94
CA ALA A 45 5.74 11.00 5.34
C ALA A 45 5.89 9.72 6.20
N ALA A 46 5.76 8.54 5.61
CA ALA A 46 6.00 7.27 6.32
C ALA A 46 7.48 7.09 6.65
N PHE A 47 8.39 7.51 5.77
CA PHE A 47 9.82 7.55 6.05
C PHE A 47 10.17 8.64 7.07
N ASP A 48 9.51 9.80 7.01
CA ASP A 48 9.72 10.90 7.98
C ASP A 48 9.31 10.54 9.41
N ARG A 49 8.48 9.51 9.59
CA ARG A 49 8.11 8.96 10.91
C ARG A 49 9.22 8.11 11.53
N LEU A 50 10.20 7.67 10.75
CA LEU A 50 11.41 7.03 11.29
C LEU A 50 12.31 8.10 11.90
N SER A 51 12.98 7.81 13.02
CA SER A 51 13.94 8.75 13.59
C SER A 51 15.09 9.03 12.63
N ASP A 52 15.77 10.17 12.80
CA ASP A 52 16.92 10.54 11.97
C ASP A 52 18.00 9.45 11.97
N ASP A 53 18.26 8.84 13.13
CA ASP A 53 19.20 7.71 13.26
C ASP A 53 18.75 6.49 12.46
N GLN A 54 17.45 6.15 12.50
CA GLN A 54 16.91 5.02 11.75
C GLN A 54 16.98 5.26 10.24
N GLN A 55 16.69 6.48 9.79
CA GLN A 55 16.82 6.84 8.37
C GLN A 55 18.29 6.77 7.95
N ALA A 56 19.21 7.36 8.72
CA ALA A 56 20.63 7.33 8.44
C ALA A 56 21.16 5.88 8.36
N ASN A 57 20.82 5.04 9.34
CA ASN A 57 21.23 3.63 9.36
C ASN A 57 20.63 2.81 8.21
N LEU A 58 19.41 3.12 7.78
CA LEU A 58 18.76 2.46 6.65
C LEU A 58 19.46 2.81 5.33
N PHE A 59 19.70 4.11 5.09
CA PHE A 59 20.28 4.57 3.82
C PHE A 59 21.82 4.42 3.75
N ALA A 60 22.51 4.28 4.87
CA ALA A 60 23.95 4.01 4.92
C ALA A 60 24.32 2.54 4.63
N ASP A 61 23.38 1.61 4.76
CA ASP A 61 23.60 0.18 4.54
C ASP A 61 22.77 -0.34 3.35
N PRO A 62 23.38 -0.49 2.16
CA PRO A 62 22.68 -0.98 0.97
C PRO A 62 22.04 -2.35 1.16
N GLY A 63 22.62 -3.21 2.01
CA GLY A 63 22.07 -4.54 2.31
C GLY A 63 20.77 -4.45 3.12
N LYS A 64 20.70 -3.54 4.09
CA LYS A 64 19.45 -3.27 4.83
C LYS A 64 18.41 -2.61 3.94
N LEU A 65 18.81 -1.60 3.17
CA LEU A 65 17.90 -0.91 2.26
C LEU A 65 17.30 -1.87 1.23
N ALA A 66 18.11 -2.74 0.63
CA ALA A 66 17.65 -3.77 -0.31
C ALA A 66 16.58 -4.69 0.30
N LYS A 67 16.78 -5.13 1.56
CA LYS A 67 15.80 -5.96 2.26
C LYS A 67 14.50 -5.22 2.51
N VAL A 68 14.58 -3.98 3.01
CA VAL A 68 13.39 -3.16 3.25
C VAL A 68 12.61 -2.93 1.96
N LEU A 69 13.28 -2.55 0.87
CA LEU A 69 12.62 -2.33 -0.43
C LEU A 69 11.96 -3.61 -0.96
N LYS A 70 12.68 -4.75 -0.96
CA LYS A 70 12.12 -6.03 -1.41
C LYS A 70 10.99 -6.55 -0.52
N TYR A 71 10.94 -6.14 0.75
CA TYR A 71 9.87 -6.51 1.67
C TYR A 71 8.54 -5.81 1.37
N HIS A 72 8.57 -4.70 0.64
CA HIS A 72 7.37 -4.01 0.17
C HIS A 72 6.81 -4.59 -1.14
N ILE A 73 7.53 -5.52 -1.78
CA ILE A 73 7.17 -6.08 -3.08
C ILE A 73 6.71 -7.52 -2.92
N VAL A 74 5.51 -7.82 -3.39
CA VAL A 74 4.89 -9.15 -3.37
C VAL A 74 4.64 -9.60 -4.82
N PRO A 75 5.12 -10.78 -5.22
CA PRO A 75 4.74 -11.37 -6.50
C PRO A 75 3.25 -11.73 -6.53
N GLY A 76 2.57 -11.34 -7.62
CA GLY A 76 1.13 -11.55 -7.80
C GLY A 76 0.37 -10.23 -7.95
N TYR A 77 -0.87 -10.35 -8.42
CA TYR A 77 -1.82 -9.24 -8.51
C TYR A 77 -2.84 -9.42 -7.39
N TYR A 78 -2.86 -8.52 -6.41
CA TYR A 78 -3.81 -8.56 -5.31
C TYR A 78 -4.49 -7.20 -5.18
N THR A 79 -5.79 -7.16 -5.46
CA THR A 79 -6.63 -5.97 -5.18
C THR A 79 -6.85 -5.82 -3.67
N ALA A 80 -7.40 -4.68 -3.27
CA ALA A 80 -7.88 -4.47 -1.90
C ALA A 80 -8.77 -5.62 -1.43
N ASP A 81 -9.72 -6.07 -2.28
CA ASP A 81 -10.61 -7.18 -1.97
C ASP A 81 -9.84 -8.50 -1.78
N ASP A 82 -8.90 -8.81 -2.69
CA ASP A 82 -8.06 -10.00 -2.56
C ASP A 82 -7.21 -10.01 -1.28
N LEU A 83 -6.86 -8.84 -0.75
CA LEU A 83 -6.09 -8.71 0.48
C LEU A 83 -6.94 -9.07 1.71
N LEU A 84 -8.24 -8.84 1.71
CA LEU A 84 -9.14 -9.13 2.84
C LEU A 84 -9.26 -10.64 3.09
N ASP A 85 -9.27 -11.43 2.02
CA ASP A 85 -9.34 -12.90 2.09
C ASP A 85 -7.98 -13.55 2.44
N ARG A 86 -6.92 -12.74 2.64
CA ARG A 86 -5.56 -13.23 2.86
C ARG A 86 -5.07 -12.91 4.25
N LEU A 87 -4.45 -13.90 4.87
CA LEU A 87 -3.75 -13.70 6.14
C LEU A 87 -2.29 -13.32 5.94
N PHE A 88 -1.65 -13.86 4.89
CA PHE A 88 -0.22 -13.68 4.64
C PHE A 88 0.13 -13.57 3.16
N LEU A 89 1.15 -12.76 2.87
CA LEU A 89 1.74 -12.57 1.54
C LEU A 89 3.25 -12.80 1.61
N LYS A 90 3.81 -13.58 0.68
CA LYS A 90 5.27 -13.78 0.60
C LYS A 90 5.90 -12.66 -0.23
N THR A 91 6.90 -11.99 0.33
CA THR A 91 7.60 -10.87 -0.33
C THR A 91 8.78 -11.35 -1.17
N LEU A 92 9.34 -10.46 -1.99
CA LEU A 92 10.62 -10.70 -2.70
C LEU A 92 11.82 -10.80 -1.76
N GLU A 93 11.75 -10.20 -0.56
CA GLU A 93 12.78 -10.39 0.47
C GLU A 93 12.75 -11.84 1.01
N GLY A 94 11.57 -12.45 1.00
CA GLY A 94 11.34 -13.84 1.38
C GLY A 94 10.48 -14.00 2.63
N GLN A 95 10.53 -13.03 3.55
CA GLN A 95 9.63 -12.96 4.69
C GLN A 95 8.18 -12.68 4.28
N ARG A 96 7.25 -12.99 5.19
CA ARG A 96 5.81 -12.80 4.96
C ARG A 96 5.33 -11.47 5.53
N LEU A 97 4.46 -10.79 4.80
CA LEU A 97 3.60 -9.73 5.32
C LEU A 97 2.33 -10.37 5.87
N ARG A 98 1.82 -9.80 6.96
CA ARG A 98 0.54 -10.17 7.57
C ARG A 98 -0.47 -9.09 7.23
N VAL A 99 -1.62 -9.52 6.72
CA VAL A 99 -2.72 -8.62 6.37
C VAL A 99 -3.77 -8.68 7.48
N TRP A 100 -4.35 -7.53 7.78
CA TRP A 100 -5.35 -7.29 8.81
C TRP A 100 -6.45 -6.45 8.20
N SER A 101 -7.70 -6.82 8.44
CA SER A 101 -8.86 -5.98 8.16
C SER A 101 -9.48 -5.58 9.49
N ASP A 102 -9.50 -4.29 9.81
CA ASP A 102 -10.44 -3.81 10.80
C ASP A 102 -11.77 -3.61 10.08
N VAL A 103 -12.65 -4.61 10.19
CA VAL A 103 -14.07 -4.39 9.93
C VAL A 103 -14.57 -3.65 11.15
N SER A 104 -14.46 -2.32 11.11
CA SER A 104 -15.25 -1.49 12.00
C SER A 104 -16.70 -1.69 11.57
N GLU A 105 -17.36 -2.69 12.16
CA GLU A 105 -18.82 -2.77 12.16
C GLU A 105 -19.29 -1.43 12.73
N ILE A 106 -19.72 -0.51 11.85
CA ILE A 106 -20.56 0.60 12.32
C ILE A 106 -21.81 -0.11 12.85
N PRO A 107 -22.12 -0.09 14.16
CA PRO A 107 -23.44 -0.53 14.57
C PRO A 107 -24.40 0.34 13.78
N LEU A 108 -25.25 -0.29 12.95
CA LEU A 108 -26.32 0.40 12.25
C LEU A 108 -27.14 1.11 13.33
N GLY A 109 -26.83 2.38 13.55
CA GLY A 109 -27.68 3.26 14.34
C GLY A 109 -29.00 3.28 13.61
N GLU A 110 -30.05 2.87 14.30
CA GLU A 110 -31.42 2.89 13.83
C GLU A 110 -31.72 4.29 13.29
N GLU A 111 -31.74 4.47 11.96
CA GLU A 111 -32.14 5.73 11.36
C GLU A 111 -33.67 5.79 11.43
N GLU A 112 -34.18 6.63 12.33
CA GLU A 112 -35.59 6.98 12.36
C GLU A 112 -35.94 7.68 11.04
N ILE A 113 -36.66 6.97 10.18
CA ILE A 113 -37.13 7.44 8.88
C ILE A 113 -38.17 8.56 9.12
N ALA A 114 -37.72 9.82 9.14
CA ALA A 114 -38.61 10.96 9.11
C ALA A 114 -39.32 11.01 7.73
N THR A 115 -40.57 10.60 7.73
CA THR A 115 -41.43 10.55 6.53
C THR A 115 -41.83 11.97 6.12
N GLY A 116 -41.44 12.42 4.92
CA GLY A 116 -42.09 13.58 4.30
C GLY A 116 -41.30 14.29 3.20
N GLY A 117 -41.65 14.02 1.94
CA GLY A 117 -41.47 14.97 0.83
C GLY A 117 -40.65 14.48 -0.36
N ASP A 118 -41.33 14.28 -1.49
CA ASP A 118 -40.84 14.13 -2.86
C ASP A 118 -39.86 12.99 -3.18
N ALA A 119 -40.47 11.88 -3.59
CA ALA A 119 -39.83 10.82 -4.35
C ALA A 119 -39.47 11.31 -5.77
N LEU A 120 -38.25 10.96 -6.22
CA LEU A 120 -37.74 11.02 -7.60
C LEU A 120 -37.14 12.35 -8.07
N SER A 121 -35.98 12.79 -7.52
CA SER A 121 -35.13 13.74 -8.26
C SER A 121 -33.62 13.76 -7.96
N TYR A 122 -33.05 12.87 -7.14
CA TYR A 122 -31.59 12.90 -6.86
C TYR A 122 -30.94 11.51 -6.80
N ILE A 123 -31.17 10.70 -7.84
CA ILE A 123 -30.19 9.67 -8.20
C ILE A 123 -29.45 10.12 -9.46
N SER A 124 -28.71 11.24 -9.35
CA SER A 124 -27.54 11.43 -10.20
C SER A 124 -26.42 10.62 -9.57
N SER A 125 -25.92 9.65 -10.32
CA SER A 125 -24.80 8.77 -10.02
C SER A 125 -23.64 9.44 -9.26
N ASP A 126 -23.67 9.46 -7.93
CA ASP A 126 -22.47 9.60 -7.12
C ASP A 126 -22.77 9.29 -5.64
N THR A 127 -22.18 8.20 -5.15
CA THR A 127 -21.68 8.07 -3.78
C THR A 127 -22.69 8.25 -2.63
N VAL A 128 -23.60 7.28 -2.47
CA VAL A 128 -24.13 6.88 -1.15
C VAL A 128 -23.92 5.37 -0.99
N THR A 129 -22.65 4.98 -0.97
CA THR A 129 -22.13 3.73 -0.39
C THR A 129 -20.87 4.10 0.40
N THR A 130 -21.03 5.04 1.31
CA THR A 130 -20.05 5.49 2.30
C THR A 130 -20.55 4.96 3.65
N SER A 131 -19.81 4.22 4.48
CA SER A 131 -18.42 3.83 4.46
C SER A 131 -18.21 2.71 5.49
N VAL A 132 -18.35 1.42 5.12
CA VAL A 132 -17.47 0.43 5.75
C VAL A 132 -16.13 0.69 5.07
N ARG A 133 -15.34 1.65 5.60
CA ARG A 133 -13.94 1.72 5.22
C ARG A 133 -13.31 0.50 5.84
N GLU A 134 -13.35 -0.64 5.14
CA GLU A 134 -12.56 -1.80 5.50
C GLU A 134 -11.11 -1.31 5.56
N SER A 135 -10.62 -1.11 6.78
CA SER A 135 -9.29 -0.55 6.95
C SER A 135 -8.32 -1.71 6.85
N ILE A 136 -7.70 -1.82 5.67
CA ILE A 136 -6.67 -2.81 5.43
C ILE A 136 -5.39 -2.28 6.08
N THR A 137 -4.79 -3.10 6.93
CA THR A 137 -3.45 -2.85 7.45
C THR A 137 -2.50 -3.99 7.12
N ILE A 138 -1.26 -3.62 6.80
CA ILE A 138 -0.19 -4.52 6.37
C ILE A 138 0.92 -4.39 7.40
N ASN A 139 1.15 -5.43 8.21
CA ASN A 139 2.04 -5.36 9.38
C ASN A 139 1.81 -4.10 10.25
N GLY A 140 0.54 -3.68 10.39
CA GLY A 140 0.14 -2.50 11.14
C GLY A 140 0.44 -1.15 10.48
N GLY A 141 0.76 -1.10 9.18
CA GLY A 141 0.69 0.12 8.37
C GLY A 141 -0.65 0.20 7.65
N HIS A 142 -1.30 1.36 7.64
CA HIS A 142 -2.61 1.55 7.03
C HIS A 142 -2.49 1.79 5.53
N VAL A 143 -3.39 1.17 4.76
CA VAL A 143 -3.54 1.46 3.33
C VAL A 143 -4.29 2.80 3.18
N LEU A 144 -3.59 3.82 2.66
CA LEU A 144 -4.11 5.16 2.41
C LEU A 144 -4.85 5.27 1.08
N LYS A 145 -4.34 4.57 0.06
CA LYS A 145 -4.90 4.52 -1.30
C LYS A 145 -4.66 3.12 -1.84
N ALA A 146 -5.73 2.39 -2.10
CA ALA A 146 -5.64 1.06 -2.66
C ALA A 146 -5.84 1.07 -4.18
N ASN A 147 -5.48 -0.04 -4.82
CA ASN A 147 -5.81 -0.33 -6.21
C ASN A 147 -5.29 0.69 -7.25
N VAL A 148 -4.06 1.19 -7.09
CA VAL A 148 -3.42 1.98 -8.14
C VAL A 148 -2.89 1.05 -9.22
N ILE A 149 -3.58 0.97 -10.36
CA ILE A 149 -3.33 0.00 -11.43
C ILE A 149 -2.16 0.48 -12.31
N ALA A 150 -1.24 -0.45 -12.61
CA ALA A 150 -0.18 -0.29 -13.58
C ALA A 150 -0.20 -1.45 -14.60
N ASP A 151 0.59 -1.36 -15.67
CA ASP A 151 0.60 -2.37 -16.75
C ASP A 151 0.98 -3.78 -16.25
N ASN A 152 1.97 -3.84 -15.35
CA ASN A 152 2.53 -5.08 -14.83
C ASN A 152 2.28 -5.27 -13.33
N GLY A 153 1.24 -4.65 -12.78
CA GLY A 153 0.94 -4.79 -11.36
C GLY A 153 -0.05 -3.81 -10.77
N ILE A 154 -0.08 -3.77 -9.44
CA ILE A 154 -0.95 -2.91 -8.64
C ILE A 154 -0.18 -2.36 -7.44
N MET A 155 -0.48 -1.12 -7.05
CA MET A 155 0.12 -0.49 -5.87
C MET A 155 -0.94 -0.16 -4.83
N HIS A 156 -0.55 -0.35 -3.57
CA HIS A 156 -1.30 0.07 -2.39
C HIS A 156 -0.42 1.01 -1.59
N VAL A 157 -0.84 2.27 -1.47
CA VAL A 157 -0.10 3.30 -0.75
C VAL A 157 -0.30 3.11 0.73
N ILE A 158 0.77 3.14 1.51
CA ILE A 158 0.73 2.95 2.96
C ILE A 158 1.38 4.10 3.73
N ASP A 159 0.99 4.24 4.99
CA ASP A 159 1.45 5.31 5.88
C ASP A 159 2.66 4.91 6.76
N LYS A 160 3.20 3.71 6.56
CA LYS A 160 4.28 3.15 7.37
C LYS A 160 5.31 2.44 6.51
N VAL A 161 6.59 2.58 6.83
CA VAL A 161 7.65 1.76 6.23
C VAL A 161 7.60 0.36 6.85
N LEU A 162 7.43 -0.67 6.03
CA LEU A 162 7.45 -2.06 6.44
C LEU A 162 8.89 -2.53 6.64
N ILE A 163 9.23 -2.95 7.86
CA ILE A 163 10.57 -3.38 8.23
C ILE A 163 10.55 -4.90 8.47
N PRO A 164 11.42 -5.69 7.80
CA PRO A 164 11.59 -7.12 8.07
C PRO A 164 11.98 -7.39 9.53
N GLN A 165 11.53 -8.50 10.12
CA GLN A 165 11.68 -8.78 11.56
C GLN A 165 13.13 -8.87 12.06
N PHE A 166 14.11 -9.07 11.17
CA PHE A 166 15.54 -9.17 11.52
C PHE A 166 16.36 -7.99 10.98
N THR A 167 15.71 -6.91 10.56
CA THR A 167 16.38 -5.67 10.13
C THR A 167 16.38 -4.68 11.28
N MET A 168 17.56 -4.47 11.87
CA MET A 168 17.75 -3.49 12.94
C MET A 168 18.12 -2.14 12.31
N LEU A 169 17.24 -1.14 12.53
CA LEU A 169 17.45 0.26 12.14
C LEU A 169 18.04 1.05 13.29
#